data_AF-A0A2K2VRT1-F1
#
_entry.id   AF-A0A2K2VRT1-F1
#
_cell.length_a   1.000
_cell.length_b   1.000
_cell.length_c   1.000
_cell.angle_alpha   90.00
_cell.angle_beta   90.00
_cell.angle_gamma   90.00
#
_symmetry.space_group_name_H-M   'P 1'
#
loop_
_entity.id
_entity.type
_entity.pdbx_description
1 polymer ?
#
loop_
_entity_poly.entity_id
_entity_poly.type
_entity_poly.pdbx_seq_one_letter_code
_entity_poly.pdbx_strand_id
1 'polypeptide(L)'
;MKAVKWVVMLLLMVLLIVFLFQNYEAFLSATTLELRLPALPPLTSRPIPLYGLILGSVFGGGLMTALYLGLGNFRLRRTLRSVQRQNGSLQEELKSLRNLPITEAGVPTSQPAETVGN
;
A
#
# COMPACT_ATOMS: atom_id res chain seq x y z
N MET A 1 -13.97 3.03 -19.97
CA MET A 1 -13.88 2.39 -18.64
C MET A 1 -13.66 3.38 -17.49
N LYS A 2 -12.70 4.32 -17.57
CA LYS A 2 -12.42 5.29 -16.48
C LYS A 2 -13.59 6.25 -16.20
N ALA A 3 -14.22 6.82 -17.23
CA ALA A 3 -15.36 7.73 -17.08
C ALA A 3 -16.60 7.05 -16.49
N VAL A 4 -16.88 5.80 -16.88
CA VAL A 4 -18.01 5.02 -16.35
C VAL A 4 -17.87 4.82 -14.84
N LYS A 5 -16.66 4.56 -14.34
CA LYS A 5 -16.41 4.47 -12.89
C LYS A 5 -16.79 5.77 -12.17
N TRP A 6 -16.43 6.92 -12.72
CA TRP A 6 -16.77 8.22 -12.12
C TRP A 6 -18.26 8.51 -12.16
N VAL A 7 -18.95 8.17 -13.26
CA VAL A 7 -20.41 8.33 -13.38
C VAL A 7 -21.14 7.44 -12.38
N VAL A 8 -20.76 6.17 -12.26
CA VAL A 8 -21.33 5.25 -11.27
C VAL A 8 -21.06 5.73 -9.85
N MET A 9 -19.85 6.24 -9.58
CA MET A 9 -19.50 6.76 -8.26
C MET A 9 -20.28 8.03 -7.92
N LEU A 10 -20.50 8.92 -8.89
CA LEU A 10 -21.34 10.11 -8.73
C LEU A 10 -22.80 9.72 -8.47
N LEU A 11 -23.35 8.79 -9.25
CA LEU A 11 -24.71 8.29 -9.07
C LEU A 11 -24.89 7.68 -7.69
N LEU A 12 -23.94 6.84 -7.26
CA LEU A 12 -23.94 6.23 -5.94
C LEU A 12 -23.84 7.28 -4.82
N MET A 13 -23.05 8.35 -5.03
CA MET A 13 -22.96 9.46 -4.08
C MET A 13 -24.29 10.21 -3.96
N VAL A 14 -24.95 10.51 -5.07
CA VAL A 14 -26.29 11.15 -5.06
C VAL A 14 -27.32 10.25 -4.37
N LEU A 15 -27.34 8.96 -4.69
CA LEU A 15 -28.22 7.99 -4.06
C LEU A 15 -28.01 7.94 -2.53
N LEU A 16 -26.74 7.95 -2.09
CA LEU A 16 -26.39 7.97 -0.68
C LEU A 16 -26.94 9.23 0.00
N ILE A 17 -26.73 10.41 -0.59
CA ILE A 17 -27.22 11.68 -0.04
C ILE A 17 -28.75 11.67 0.09
N VAL A 18 -29.45 11.24 -0.96
CA VAL A 18 -30.92 11.15 -0.95
C VAL A 18 -31.40 10.17 0.12
N PHE A 19 -30.75 9.01 0.25
CA PHE A 19 -31.06 8.03 1.30
C PHE A 19 -30.88 8.61 2.70
N LEU A 20 -29.76 9.32 2.95
CA LEU A 20 -29.52 9.99 4.22
C LEU A 20 -30.61 11.01 4.52
N PHE A 21 -30.99 11.81 3.52
CA PHE A 21 -31.99 12.85 3.69
C PHE A 21 -33.40 12.29 3.87
N GLN A 22 -33.76 11.18 3.23
CA GLN A 22 -35.05 10.53 3.44
C GLN A 22 -35.16 9.88 4.82
N ASN A 23 -34.04 9.43 5.40
CA ASN A 23 -34.03 8.68 6.66
C ASN A 23 -33.47 9.50 7.84
N TYR A 24 -33.38 10.83 7.72
CA TYR A 24 -32.73 11.69 8.71
C TYR A 24 -33.34 11.56 10.12
N GLU A 25 -34.66 11.42 10.23
CA GLU A 25 -35.37 11.23 11.50
C GLU A 25 -34.99 9.90 12.19
N ALA A 26 -34.80 8.83 11.41
CA ALA A 26 -34.34 7.55 11.94
C ALA A 26 -32.89 7.65 12.49
N PHE A 27 -32.06 8.51 11.89
CA PHE A 27 -30.71 8.77 12.37
C PHE A 27 -30.67 9.63 13.65
N LEU A 28 -31.62 10.53 13.83
CA LEU A 28 -31.77 11.35 15.04
C LEU A 28 -32.42 10.60 16.20
N SER A 29 -33.13 9.52 15.91
CA SER A 29 -33.79 8.68 16.91
C SER A 29 -32.79 8.17 17.95
N ALA A 30 -33.07 8.48 19.21
CA ALA A 30 -32.26 8.08 20.34
C ALA A 30 -32.36 6.57 20.54
N THR A 31 -31.26 5.85 20.30
CA THR A 31 -31.19 4.40 20.50
C THR A 31 -30.46 4.11 21.80
N THR A 32 -31.07 3.30 22.65
CA THR A 32 -30.42 2.75 23.84
C THR A 32 -29.80 1.41 23.46
N LEU A 33 -28.47 1.29 23.59
CA LEU A 33 -27.81 0.01 23.48
C LEU A 33 -27.96 -0.71 24.81
N GLU A 34 -28.65 -1.85 24.80
CA GLU A 34 -28.70 -2.75 25.93
C GLU A 34 -27.76 -3.93 25.68
N LEU A 35 -26.81 -4.12 26.59
CA LEU A 35 -25.96 -5.29 26.61
C LEU A 35 -26.48 -6.25 27.69
N ARG A 36 -27.17 -7.30 27.24
CA ARG A 36 -27.64 -8.41 28.09
C ARG A 36 -26.64 -9.55 28.05
N LEU A 37 -25.87 -9.71 29.12
CA LEU A 37 -25.06 -10.91 29.34
C LEU A 37 -25.83 -11.88 30.26
N PRO A 38 -25.78 -13.21 30.03
CA PRO A 38 -26.53 -14.19 30.82
C PRO A 38 -26.21 -14.20 32.32
N ALA A 39 -25.02 -13.69 32.71
CA ALA A 39 -24.49 -13.74 34.07
C ALA A 39 -24.27 -12.37 34.73
N LEU A 40 -24.63 -11.26 34.05
CA LEU A 40 -24.38 -9.90 34.54
C LEU A 40 -25.66 -9.06 34.42
N PRO A 41 -25.84 -8.06 35.32
CA PRO A 41 -26.94 -7.12 35.19
C PRO A 41 -26.90 -6.41 33.83
N PRO A 42 -28.06 -6.13 33.22
CA PRO A 42 -28.14 -5.51 31.90
C PRO A 42 -27.48 -4.13 31.94
N LEU A 43 -26.43 -3.98 31.12
CA LEU A 43 -25.74 -2.71 30.96
C LEU A 43 -26.48 -1.91 29.89
N THR A 44 -27.16 -0.84 30.30
CA THR A 44 -27.84 0.07 29.40
C THR A 44 -26.97 1.30 29.16
N SER A 45 -26.74 1.64 27.89
CA SER A 45 -26.09 2.89 27.53
C SER A 45 -27.07 4.05 27.73
N ARG A 46 -26.55 5.26 28.01
CA ARG A 46 -27.32 6.49 27.83
C ARG A 46 -27.88 6.51 26.39
N PRO A 47 -29.09 7.07 26.15
CA PRO A 47 -29.61 7.25 24.79
C PRO A 47 -28.58 7.98 23.93
N ILE A 48 -28.08 7.27 22.91
CA ILE A 48 -27.14 7.80 21.94
C ILE A 48 -27.86 7.90 20.60
N PRO A 49 -27.82 9.05 19.92
CA PRO A 49 -28.37 9.17 18.58
C PRO A 49 -27.68 8.20 17.61
N LEU A 50 -28.46 7.56 16.75
CA LEU A 50 -27.98 6.52 15.84
C LEU A 50 -26.90 7.06 14.87
N TYR A 51 -27.00 8.33 14.46
CA TYR A 51 -25.98 8.98 13.62
C TYR A 51 -24.59 8.95 14.26
N GLY A 52 -24.48 9.11 15.59
CA GLY A 52 -23.21 9.14 16.30
C GLY A 52 -22.51 7.78 16.27
N LEU A 53 -23.30 6.70 16.39
CA LEU A 53 -22.80 5.33 16.33
C LEU A 53 -22.30 4.98 14.92
N ILE A 54 -23.08 5.34 13.89
CA ILE A 54 -22.67 5.12 12.49
C ILE A 54 -21.40 5.89 12.18
N LEU A 55 -21.36 7.19 12.50
CA LEU A 55 -20.22 8.04 12.19
C LEU A 55 -18.96 7.58 12.92
N GLY A 56 -19.09 7.20 14.20
CA GLY A 56 -18.01 6.62 14.99
C GLY A 56 -17.50 5.31 14.40
N SER A 57 -18.39 4.42 13.93
CA SER A 57 -18.00 3.14 13.31
C SER A 57 -17.28 3.33 11.97
N VAL A 58 -17.74 4.25 11.12
CA VAL A 58 -17.11 4.57 9.83
C VAL A 58 -15.75 5.20 10.06
N PHE A 59 -15.65 6.13 11.01
CA PHE A 59 -14.38 6.77 11.35
C PHE A 59 -13.39 5.77 11.95
N GLY A 60 -13.83 4.95 12.90
CA GLY A 60 -13.00 3.92 13.53
C GLY A 60 -12.53 2.85 12.53
N GLY A 61 -13.43 2.35 11.69
CA GLY A 61 -13.12 1.39 10.63
C GLY A 61 -12.19 1.99 9.57
N GLY A 62 -12.44 3.24 9.17
CA GLY A 62 -11.58 3.99 8.26
C GLY A 62 -10.17 4.21 8.84
N LEU A 63 -10.08 4.57 10.11
CA LEU A 63 -8.81 4.76 10.81
C LEU A 63 -8.04 3.43 10.90
N MET A 64 -8.70 2.32 11.25
CA MET A 64 -8.06 1.00 11.27
C MET A 64 -7.59 0.56 9.89
N THR A 65 -8.39 0.80 8.85
CA THR A 65 -8.01 0.50 7.47
C THR A 65 -6.80 1.35 7.04
N ALA A 66 -6.80 2.64 7.36
CA ALA A 66 -5.70 3.55 7.07
C ALA A 66 -4.42 3.15 7.82
N LEU A 67 -4.52 2.76 9.09
CA LEU A 67 -3.41 2.22 9.87
C LEU A 67 -2.88 0.94 9.21
N TYR A 68 -3.74 -0.04 8.94
CA TYR A 68 -3.34 -1.31 8.34
C TYR A 68 -2.64 -1.11 6.99
N LEU A 69 -3.22 -0.31 6.10
CA LEU A 69 -2.67 -0.03 4.77
C LEU A 69 -1.40 0.82 4.85
N GLY A 70 -1.36 1.78 5.77
CA GLY A 70 -0.20 2.65 6.03
C GLY A 70 1.01 1.86 6.52
N LEU A 71 0.83 0.97 7.50
CA LEU A 71 1.89 0.08 7.98
C LEU A 71 2.37 -0.89 6.89
N GLY A 72 1.44 -1.44 6.09
CA GLY A 72 1.77 -2.31 4.96
C GLY A 72 2.62 -1.60 3.90
N ASN A 73 2.21 -0.40 3.46
CA ASN A 73 2.94 0.38 2.47
C ASN A 73 4.31 0.84 2.97
N PHE A 74 4.46 1.12 4.26
CA PHE A 74 5.74 1.54 4.81
C PHE A 74 6.78 0.42 4.78
N ARG A 75 6.38 -0.82 5.14
CA ARG A 75 7.24 -2.00 5.02
C ARG A 75 7.65 -2.24 3.57
N LEU A 76 6.69 -2.19 2.64
CA LEU A 76 6.95 -2.42 1.22
C LEU A 76 7.93 -1.39 0.62
N ARG A 77 7.78 -0.10 1.00
CA ARG A 77 8.70 0.97 0.60
C ARG A 77 10.11 0.78 1.17
N ARG A 78 10.25 0.27 2.40
CA ARG A 78 11.56 -0.06 2.99
C ARG A 78 12.25 -1.19 2.20
N THR A 79 11.53 -2.26 1.90
CA THR A 79 12.07 -3.39 1.11
C THR A 79 12.46 -2.96 -0.30
N LEU A 80 11.65 -2.11 -0.95
CA LEU A 80 11.98 -1.58 -2.27
C LEU A 80 13.30 -0.78 -2.25
N ARG A 81 13.49 0.07 -1.23
CA ARG A 81 14.73 0.85 -1.06
C ARG A 81 15.93 -0.02 -0.74
N SER A 82 15.78 -1.08 0.05
CA SER A 82 16.91 -1.99 0.33
C SER A 82 17.32 -2.78 -0.92
N VAL A 83 16.37 -3.27 -1.70
CA VAL A 83 16.64 -4.01 -2.95
C VAL A 83 17.26 -3.10 -4.02
N GLN A 84 16.82 -1.83 -4.14
CA GLN A 84 17.46 -0.86 -5.03
C GLN A 84 18.91 -0.57 -4.63
N ARG A 85 19.21 -0.44 -3.33
CA ARG A 85 20.58 -0.23 -2.84
C ARG A 85 21.49 -1.42 -3.17
N GLN A 86 21.00 -2.65 -2.97
CA GLN A 86 21.76 -3.86 -3.31
C GLN A 86 22.00 -3.99 -4.81
N ASN A 87 21.02 -3.66 -5.65
CA ASN A 87 21.22 -3.62 -7.10
C ASN A 87 22.29 -2.60 -7.51
N GLY A 88 22.30 -1.42 -6.87
CA GLY A 88 23.31 -0.40 -7.13
C GLY A 88 24.73 -0.89 -6.80
N SER A 89 24.94 -1.48 -5.62
CA SER A 89 26.25 -2.01 -5.23
C SER A 89 26.69 -3.17 -6.14
N LEU A 90 25.79 -4.08 -6.51
CA LEU A 90 26.08 -5.18 -7.43
C LEU A 90 26.45 -4.67 -8.84
N GLN A 91 25.78 -3.62 -9.34
CA GLN A 91 26.15 -2.98 -10.60
C GLN A 91 27.54 -2.32 -10.53
N GLU A 92 27.88 -1.72 -9.39
CA GLU A 92 29.16 -1.08 -9.16
C GLU A 92 30.30 -2.10 -9.02
N GLU A 93 30.07 -3.25 -8.38
CA GLU A 93 30.98 -4.38 -8.33
C GLU A 93 31.23 -5.00 -9.71
N LEU A 94 30.18 -5.22 -10.52
CA LEU A 94 30.33 -5.68 -11.90
C LEU A 94 31.13 -4.69 -12.75
N LYS A 95 30.89 -3.38 -12.56
CA LYS A 95 31.62 -2.32 -13.28
C LYS A 95 33.08 -2.24 -12.84
N SER A 96 33.36 -2.45 -11.55
CA SER A 96 34.70 -2.54 -10.97
C SER A 96 35.46 -3.74 -11.53
N LEU A 97 34.86 -4.94 -11.49
CA LEU A 97 35.44 -6.17 -12.02
C LEU A 97 35.70 -6.11 -13.53
N ARG A 98 34.82 -5.44 -14.29
CA ARG A 98 35.00 -5.21 -15.72
C ARG A 98 36.13 -4.21 -16.03
N ASN A 99 36.42 -3.30 -15.10
CA ASN A 99 37.48 -2.31 -15.23
C ASN A 99 38.79 -2.76 -14.56
N LEU A 100 38.85 -3.96 -13.96
CA LEU A 100 40.11 -4.56 -13.56
C LEU A 100 40.92 -4.90 -14.83
N PRO A 101 42.18 -4.46 -14.92
CA PRO A 101 43.03 -4.67 -16.09
C PRO A 101 43.53 -6.12 -16.12
N ILE A 102 42.68 -7.06 -16.54
CA ILE A 102 43.11 -8.44 -16.81
C ILE A 102 42.50 -8.92 -18.12
N THR A 103 42.79 -8.25 -19.24
CA THR A 103 42.86 -8.88 -20.58
C THR A 103 43.87 -8.17 -21.48
N GLU A 104 45.01 -7.74 -20.93
CA GLU A 104 46.23 -7.46 -21.72
C GLU A 104 47.43 -8.26 -21.19
N ALA A 105 47.17 -9.40 -20.52
CA ALA A 105 48.21 -10.42 -20.40
C ALA A 105 48.35 -11.08 -21.78
N GLY A 106 49.46 -10.76 -22.44
CA GLY A 106 49.77 -11.06 -23.83
C GLY A 106 49.25 -12.41 -24.34
N VAL A 107 48.51 -12.35 -25.44
CA VAL A 107 48.54 -13.42 -26.44
C VAL A 107 49.89 -13.26 -27.16
N PRO A 108 50.85 -14.18 -27.00
CA PRO A 108 52.05 -14.14 -27.83
C PRO A 108 51.60 -14.50 -29.24
N THR A 109 51.47 -13.48 -30.09
CA THR A 109 51.44 -13.65 -31.54
C THR A 109 52.76 -14.30 -31.92
N SER A 110 52.76 -15.62 -32.02
CA SER A 110 53.83 -16.40 -32.63
C SER A 110 53.78 -16.09 -34.12
N GLN A 111 54.41 -14.99 -34.52
CA GLN A 111 54.77 -14.75 -35.92
C GLN A 111 55.75 -15.85 -36.33
N PRO A 112 55.46 -16.61 -37.40
CA PRO A 112 56.43 -17.53 -37.96
C PRO A 112 57.59 -16.70 -38.51
N ALA A 113 58.80 -17.00 -38.04
CA ALA A 113 60.03 -16.43 -38.56
C ALA A 113 60.19 -16.80 -40.05
N GLU A 114 59.89 -15.86 -40.94
CA GLU A 114 60.39 -15.91 -42.31
C GLU A 114 61.88 -15.56 -42.29
N THR A 115 62.64 -16.58 -42.65
CA THR A 115 64.08 -16.61 -42.74
C THR A 115 64.52 -15.79 -43.94
N VAL A 116 65.32 -14.76 -43.69
CA VAL A 116 66.12 -14.08 -44.73
C VAL A 116 67.19 -15.07 -45.20
N GLY A 117 67.13 -15.45 -46.48
CA GLY A 117 68.15 -16.23 -47.17
C GLY A 117 68.49 -15.58 -48.51
N ASN A 118 69.77 -15.20 -48.63
CA ASN A 118 70.56 -14.66 -49.75
C ASN A 118 69.97 -14.72 -51.17
#